data_AF-A0A1Q4HS26-F1
#
_entry.id   AF-A0A1Q4HS26-F1
#
_cell.length_a   1.000
_cell.length_b   1.000
_cell.length_c   1.000
_cell.angle_alpha   90.00
_cell.angle_beta   90.00
_cell.angle_gamma   90.00
#
_symmetry.space_group_name_H-M   'P 1'
#
loop_
_entity.id
_entity.type
_entity.pdbx_description
1 polymer ?
#
loop_
_entity_poly.entity_id
_entity_poly.type
_entity_poly.pdbx_seq_one_letter_code
_entity_poly.pdbx_strand_id
1 'polypeptide(L)'
;MADITMLILADHEWFREQFAKLDYLQAQAPVDETALARVWRPLADKLDVHAYIEEKIFYPQLLKRVGDDAEGETLDAIGDHNDIRDGVRDANAAGIGTDEWWAAVGRTREANDDHMGEEEREGLSDFRRTAPIGLREALGRQYSDFMAEHPTTKGLPIIDRDPQQYVDEIEAGSSIEQSQPRDYSLRIGSLKGQ
;
A
#
# COMPACT_ATOMS: atom_id res chain seq x y z
N MET A 1 14.11 13.67 -8.33
CA MET A 1 13.28 12.46 -8.28
C MET A 1 12.83 12.32 -6.84
N ALA A 2 11.54 12.14 -6.58
CA ALA A 2 11.07 11.98 -5.20
C ALA A 2 11.57 10.65 -4.64
N ASP A 3 11.93 10.63 -3.35
CA ASP A 3 12.23 9.39 -2.65
C ASP A 3 10.93 8.64 -2.28
N ILE A 4 11.02 7.33 -2.01
CA ILE A 4 9.84 6.48 -1.80
C ILE A 4 8.89 7.02 -0.73
N THR A 5 9.41 7.59 0.37
CA THR A 5 8.56 8.06 1.46
C THR A 5 7.70 9.25 1.06
N MET A 6 8.20 10.10 0.15
CA MET A 6 7.42 11.21 -0.40
C MET A 6 6.38 10.74 -1.43
N LEU A 7 6.62 9.61 -2.10
CA LEU A 7 5.67 9.05 -3.06
C LEU A 7 4.51 8.35 -2.35
N ILE A 8 4.80 7.60 -1.29
CA ILE A 8 3.78 6.98 -0.41
C ILE A 8 2.88 8.08 0.19
N LEU A 9 3.48 9.14 0.76
CA LEU A 9 2.72 10.29 1.28
C LEU A 9 1.85 10.99 0.21
N ALA A 10 2.31 11.03 -1.04
CA ALA A 10 1.52 11.62 -2.12
C ALA A 10 0.31 10.74 -2.47
N ASP A 11 0.44 9.42 -2.37
CA ASP A 11 -0.68 8.49 -2.52
C ASP A 11 -1.67 8.62 -1.36
N HIS A 12 -1.18 8.77 -0.12
CA HIS A 12 -2.02 9.00 1.06
C HIS A 12 -2.89 10.24 0.92
N GLU A 13 -2.29 11.37 0.52
CA GLU A 13 -3.03 12.61 0.27
C GLU A 13 -4.07 12.39 -0.83
N TRP A 14 -3.72 11.69 -1.90
CA TRP A 14 -4.64 11.39 -2.97
C TRP A 14 -5.82 10.51 -2.51
N PHE A 15 -5.61 9.54 -1.61
CA PHE A 15 -6.68 8.73 -1.01
C PHE A 15 -7.65 9.60 -0.22
N ARG A 16 -7.12 10.45 0.67
CA ARG A 16 -7.93 11.41 1.46
C ARG A 16 -8.78 12.29 0.56
N GLU A 17 -8.18 12.82 -0.52
CA GLU A 17 -8.91 13.60 -1.52
C GLU A 17 -10.03 12.81 -2.21
N GLN A 18 -9.82 11.52 -2.55
CA GLN A 18 -10.84 10.73 -3.24
C GLN A 18 -12.00 10.38 -2.31
N PHE A 19 -11.72 10.01 -1.05
CA PHE A 19 -12.79 9.80 -0.06
C PHE A 19 -13.58 11.08 0.19
N ALA A 20 -12.93 12.24 0.28
CA ALA A 20 -13.63 13.53 0.37
C ALA A 20 -14.51 13.82 -0.87
N LYS A 21 -14.08 13.44 -2.07
CA LYS A 21 -14.91 13.54 -3.28
C LYS A 21 -16.15 12.64 -3.20
N LEU A 22 -16.04 11.46 -2.62
CA LEU A 22 -17.20 10.59 -2.37
C LEU A 22 -18.20 11.26 -1.41
N ASP A 23 -17.71 11.90 -0.33
CA ASP A 23 -18.57 12.64 0.60
C ASP A 23 -19.37 13.75 -0.13
N TYR A 24 -18.71 14.52 -1.01
CA TYR A 24 -19.37 15.55 -1.80
C TYR A 24 -20.41 15.00 -2.77
N LEU A 25 -20.19 13.81 -3.33
CA LEU A 25 -21.15 13.14 -4.21
C LEU A 25 -22.32 12.55 -3.43
N GLN A 26 -22.08 12.01 -2.24
CA GLN A 26 -23.12 11.49 -1.34
C GLN A 26 -24.12 12.58 -0.93
N ALA A 27 -23.64 13.81 -0.72
CA ALA A 27 -24.48 14.94 -0.33
C ALA A 27 -25.40 15.48 -1.45
N GLN A 28 -25.27 14.99 -2.69
CA GLN A 28 -26.09 15.45 -3.82
C GLN A 28 -27.46 14.77 -3.87
N ALA A 29 -28.47 15.48 -4.35
CA ALA A 29 -29.82 14.96 -4.55
C ALA A 29 -30.36 15.34 -5.94
N PRO A 30 -30.60 14.36 -6.85
CA PRO A 30 -30.33 12.92 -6.68
C PRO A 30 -28.82 12.60 -6.70
N VAL A 31 -28.45 11.47 -6.10
CA VAL A 31 -27.08 10.93 -6.17
C VAL A 31 -26.78 10.49 -7.60
N ASP A 32 -25.61 10.87 -8.13
CA ASP A 32 -25.11 10.39 -9.43
C ASP A 32 -24.22 9.16 -9.22
N GLU A 33 -24.82 7.96 -9.36
CA GLU A 33 -24.12 6.67 -9.28
C GLU A 33 -22.97 6.56 -10.30
N THR A 34 -23.08 7.21 -11.46
CA THR A 34 -22.01 7.18 -12.47
C THR A 34 -20.82 8.03 -11.99
N ALA A 35 -21.08 9.16 -11.32
CA ALA A 35 -20.02 9.94 -10.69
C ALA A 35 -19.35 9.18 -9.55
N LEU A 36 -20.12 8.49 -8.69
CA LEU A 36 -19.56 7.63 -7.64
C LEU A 36 -18.63 6.57 -8.23
N ALA A 37 -19.08 5.86 -9.28
CA ALA A 37 -18.28 4.84 -9.95
C ALA A 37 -16.96 5.38 -10.53
N ARG A 38 -16.98 6.61 -11.05
CA ARG A 38 -15.78 7.27 -11.62
C ARG A 38 -14.73 7.62 -10.57
N VAL A 39 -15.15 7.86 -9.32
CA VAL A 39 -14.23 8.13 -8.20
C VAL A 39 -13.80 6.82 -7.54
N TRP A 40 -14.74 5.93 -7.27
CA TRP A 40 -14.49 4.70 -6.52
C TRP A 40 -13.56 3.73 -7.25
N ARG A 41 -13.77 3.47 -8.54
CA ARG A 41 -12.98 2.43 -9.24
C ARG A 41 -11.48 2.73 -9.26
N PRO A 42 -11.02 3.94 -9.65
CA PRO A 42 -9.60 4.27 -9.57
C PRO A 42 -9.07 4.30 -8.13
N LEU A 43 -9.90 4.70 -7.16
CA LEU A 43 -9.52 4.67 -5.73
C LEU A 43 -9.26 3.24 -5.25
N ALA A 44 -10.23 2.34 -5.46
CA ALA A 44 -10.13 0.94 -5.12
C ALA A 44 -8.91 0.26 -5.77
N ASP A 45 -8.73 0.46 -7.08
CA ASP A 45 -7.56 -0.08 -7.79
C ASP A 45 -6.25 0.43 -7.19
N LYS A 46 -6.17 1.73 -6.86
CA LYS A 46 -4.93 2.33 -6.35
C LYS A 46 -4.64 1.92 -4.91
N LEU A 47 -5.65 1.75 -4.05
CA LEU A 47 -5.48 1.22 -2.69
C LEU A 47 -4.81 -0.16 -2.73
N ASP A 48 -5.31 -1.07 -3.56
CA ASP A 48 -4.76 -2.42 -3.70
C ASP A 48 -3.34 -2.42 -4.27
N VAL A 49 -3.08 -1.62 -5.32
CA VAL A 49 -1.76 -1.53 -5.96
C VAL A 49 -0.72 -0.91 -5.02
N HIS A 50 -1.11 0.12 -4.27
CA HIS A 50 -0.30 0.79 -3.26
C HIS A 50 0.13 -0.17 -2.15
N ALA A 51 -0.84 -0.83 -1.52
CA ALA A 51 -0.58 -1.85 -0.50
C ALA A 51 0.33 -2.95 -1.04
N TYR A 52 0.08 -3.42 -2.27
CA TYR A 52 0.89 -4.45 -2.90
C TYR A 52 2.35 -4.01 -3.09
N ILE A 53 2.60 -2.79 -3.58
CA ILE A 53 3.98 -2.37 -3.86
C ILE A 53 4.77 -2.13 -2.56
N GLU A 54 4.13 -1.62 -1.51
CA GLU A 54 4.78 -1.44 -0.20
C GLU A 54 5.21 -2.78 0.41
N GLU A 55 4.32 -3.77 0.38
CA GLU A 55 4.62 -5.16 0.74
C GLU A 55 5.76 -5.76 -0.07
N LYS A 56 5.97 -5.30 -1.30
CA LYS A 56 7.02 -5.84 -2.16
C LYS A 56 8.36 -5.17 -1.96
N ILE A 57 8.40 -3.85 -1.75
CA ILE A 57 9.66 -3.10 -1.80
C ILE A 57 9.93 -2.20 -0.60
N PHE A 58 8.91 -1.83 0.18
CA PHE A 58 9.07 -0.93 1.33
C PHE A 58 9.28 -1.70 2.63
N TYR A 59 8.28 -2.45 3.10
CA TYR A 59 8.37 -3.21 4.37
C TYR A 59 9.56 -4.16 4.45
N PRO A 60 9.98 -4.85 3.37
CA PRO A 60 11.20 -5.65 3.43
C PRO A 60 12.45 -4.84 3.74
N GLN A 61 12.49 -3.57 3.32
CA GLN A 61 13.63 -2.69 3.60
C GLN A 61 13.53 -2.04 4.98
N LEU A 62 12.32 -1.85 5.49
CA LEU A 62 12.02 -1.39 6.85
C LEU A 62 12.50 -2.42 7.89
N LEU A 63 12.01 -3.66 7.80
CA LEU A 63 12.41 -4.80 8.64
C LEU A 63 13.94 -5.00 8.68
N LYS A 64 14.60 -4.88 7.52
CA LYS A 64 16.06 -5.04 7.41
C LYS A 64 16.88 -3.95 8.12
N ARG A 65 16.30 -2.81 8.50
CA ARG A 65 17.07 -1.60 8.86
C ARG A 65 16.62 -0.86 10.11
N VAL A 66 15.35 -0.95 10.48
CA VAL A 66 14.78 -0.11 11.55
C VAL A 66 14.76 -0.82 12.92
N GLY A 67 15.01 -2.14 12.98
CA GLY A 67 15.18 -2.87 14.24
C GLY A 67 13.85 -3.35 14.84
N ASP A 68 13.84 -3.69 16.13
CA ASP A 68 12.77 -4.46 16.80
C ASP A 68 11.35 -3.84 16.68
N ASP A 69 11.21 -2.51 16.63
CA ASP A 69 9.90 -1.87 16.50
C ASP A 69 9.28 -2.07 15.09
N ALA A 70 10.12 -2.31 14.07
CA ALA A 70 9.66 -2.48 12.68
C ALA A 70 8.88 -3.77 12.43
N GLU A 71 9.08 -4.80 13.27
CA GLU A 71 8.31 -6.05 13.18
C GLU A 71 6.84 -5.79 13.50
N GLY A 72 6.57 -5.18 14.66
CA GLY A 72 5.20 -4.84 15.07
C GLY A 72 4.51 -3.94 14.05
N GLU A 73 5.18 -2.85 13.65
CA GLU A 73 4.67 -1.94 12.61
C GLU A 73 4.34 -2.66 11.30
N THR A 74 5.16 -3.64 10.90
CA THR A 74 4.91 -4.40 9.67
C THR A 74 3.77 -5.39 9.85
N LEU A 75 3.63 -6.04 11.01
CA LEU A 75 2.51 -6.95 11.28
C LEU A 75 1.17 -6.21 11.19
N ASP A 76 1.09 -5.04 11.82
CA ASP A 76 -0.11 -4.21 11.83
C ASP A 76 -0.42 -3.71 10.42
N ALA A 77 0.57 -3.17 9.69
CA ALA A 77 0.38 -2.70 8.32
C ALA A 77 -0.10 -3.80 7.35
N ILE A 78 0.39 -5.04 7.47
CA ILE A 78 -0.09 -6.16 6.65
C ILE A 78 -1.53 -6.53 7.02
N GLY A 79 -1.89 -6.46 8.30
CA GLY A 79 -3.26 -6.64 8.78
C GLY A 79 -4.19 -5.61 8.17
N ASP A 80 -3.85 -4.33 8.28
CA ASP A 80 -4.65 -3.23 7.74
C ASP A 80 -4.82 -3.33 6.22
N HIS A 81 -3.76 -3.72 5.50
CA HIS A 81 -3.86 -3.97 4.07
C HIS A 81 -4.86 -5.06 3.71
N ASN A 82 -5.01 -6.10 4.54
CA ASN A 82 -6.05 -7.11 4.34
C ASN A 82 -7.45 -6.52 4.58
N ASP A 83 -7.62 -5.71 5.63
CA ASP A 83 -8.89 -5.05 5.92
C ASP A 83 -9.32 -4.07 4.81
N ILE A 84 -8.35 -3.34 4.23
CA ILE A 84 -8.57 -2.48 3.05
C ILE A 84 -9.01 -3.32 1.86
N ARG A 85 -8.33 -4.44 1.56
CA ARG A 85 -8.69 -5.36 0.45
C ARG A 85 -10.08 -5.96 0.63
N ASP A 86 -10.43 -6.35 1.85
CA ASP A 86 -11.75 -6.88 2.19
C ASP A 86 -12.83 -5.83 1.95
N GLY A 87 -12.61 -4.61 2.43
CA GLY A 87 -13.52 -3.48 2.20
C GLY A 87 -13.69 -3.16 0.71
N VAL A 88 -12.60 -3.16 -0.06
CA VAL A 88 -12.63 -2.98 -1.52
C VAL A 88 -13.41 -4.10 -2.21
N ARG A 89 -13.19 -5.36 -1.84
CA ARG A 89 -13.93 -6.52 -2.38
C ARG A 89 -15.42 -6.41 -2.09
N ASP A 90 -15.79 -6.09 -0.85
CA ASP A 90 -17.19 -5.95 -0.43
C ASP A 90 -17.90 -4.84 -1.20
N ALA A 91 -17.27 -3.67 -1.32
CA ALA A 91 -17.83 -2.55 -2.06
C ALA A 91 -17.97 -2.89 -3.55
N ASN A 92 -17.00 -3.58 -4.15
CA ASN A 92 -17.07 -4.01 -5.55
C ASN A 92 -18.14 -5.08 -5.81
N ALA A 93 -18.54 -5.84 -4.78
CA ALA A 93 -19.63 -6.81 -4.85
C ALA A 93 -21.03 -6.19 -4.66
N ALA A 94 -21.12 -4.97 -4.11
CA ALA A 94 -22.37 -4.27 -3.87
C ALA A 94 -22.81 -3.38 -5.06
N GLY A 95 -24.09 -2.98 -5.06
CA GLY A 95 -24.59 -2.00 -6.01
C GLY A 95 -24.09 -0.60 -5.65
N ILE A 96 -23.48 0.13 -6.59
CA ILE A 96 -22.95 1.47 -6.32
C ILE A 96 -24.02 2.39 -5.73
N GLY A 97 -23.70 3.07 -4.63
CA GLY A 97 -24.58 4.02 -3.97
C GLY A 97 -25.63 3.41 -3.03
N THR A 98 -25.74 2.08 -2.93
CA THR A 98 -26.60 1.44 -1.91
C THR A 98 -25.99 1.57 -0.51
N ASP A 99 -26.81 1.31 0.52
CA ASP A 99 -26.35 1.34 1.91
C ASP A 99 -25.23 0.32 2.17
N GLU A 100 -25.30 -0.86 1.56
CA GLU A 100 -24.26 -1.88 1.66
C GLU A 100 -22.94 -1.41 1.03
N TRP A 101 -23.02 -0.73 -0.12
CA TRP A 101 -21.85 -0.16 -0.78
C TRP A 101 -21.20 0.93 0.07
N TRP A 102 -22.00 1.85 0.62
CA TRP A 102 -21.49 2.89 1.52
C TRP A 102 -20.90 2.33 2.81
N ALA A 103 -21.49 1.27 3.37
CA ALA A 103 -20.94 0.60 4.55
C ALA A 103 -19.57 -0.03 4.25
N ALA A 104 -19.38 -0.63 3.08
CA ALA A 104 -18.10 -1.20 2.66
C ALA A 104 -17.05 -0.12 2.36
N VAL A 105 -17.42 0.95 1.65
CA VAL A 105 -16.56 2.12 1.43
C VAL A 105 -16.13 2.75 2.76
N GLY A 106 -17.06 2.84 3.72
CA GLY A 106 -16.78 3.36 5.07
C GLY A 106 -15.74 2.53 5.82
N ARG A 107 -15.89 1.19 5.85
CA ARG A 107 -14.88 0.29 6.45
C ARG A 107 -13.52 0.42 5.76
N THR A 108 -13.52 0.46 4.43
CA THR A 108 -12.28 0.65 3.64
C THR A 108 -11.58 1.94 4.03
N ARG A 109 -12.34 3.04 4.18
CA ARG A 109 -11.81 4.34 4.58
C ARG A 109 -11.24 4.32 5.98
N GLU A 110 -11.94 3.73 6.94
CA GLU A 110 -11.51 3.64 8.33
C GLU A 110 -10.18 2.88 8.45
N ALA A 111 -10.11 1.67 7.86
CA ALA A 111 -8.86 0.89 7.82
C ALA A 111 -7.71 1.67 7.13
N ASN A 112 -8.00 2.35 6.03
CA ASN A 112 -7.00 3.16 5.34
C ASN A 112 -6.55 4.39 6.15
N ASP A 113 -7.46 5.08 6.85
CA ASP A 113 -7.15 6.25 7.66
C ASP A 113 -6.29 5.90 8.89
N ASP A 114 -6.58 4.77 9.54
CA ASP A 114 -5.78 4.22 10.64
C ASP A 114 -4.37 3.83 10.16
N HIS A 115 -4.32 2.99 9.11
CA HIS A 115 -3.09 2.56 8.45
C HIS A 115 -2.15 3.71 8.09
N MET A 116 -2.65 4.68 7.29
CA MET A 116 -1.85 5.84 6.88
C MET A 116 -1.39 6.65 8.10
N GLY A 117 -2.22 6.75 9.13
CA GLY A 117 -1.90 7.49 10.34
C GLY A 117 -0.68 6.90 11.06
N GLU A 118 -0.68 5.58 11.25
CA GLU A 118 0.40 4.85 11.90
C GLU A 118 1.67 4.89 11.04
N GLU A 119 1.57 4.51 9.76
CA GLU A 119 2.70 4.45 8.85
C GLU A 119 3.43 5.81 8.72
N GLU A 120 2.69 6.92 8.67
CA GLU A 120 3.24 8.27 8.61
C GLU A 120 4.02 8.69 9.87
N ARG A 121 3.57 8.25 11.04
CA ARG A 121 4.17 8.57 12.35
C ARG A 121 5.34 7.66 12.68
N GLU A 122 5.33 6.43 12.17
CA GLU A 122 6.21 5.33 12.54
C GLU A 122 7.10 4.94 11.34
N GLY A 123 6.75 3.88 10.60
CA GLY A 123 7.58 3.30 9.53
C GLY A 123 8.18 4.32 8.55
N LEU A 124 7.40 5.27 8.01
CA LEU A 124 7.91 6.32 7.12
C LEU A 124 8.81 7.32 7.85
N SER A 125 8.48 7.67 9.10
CA SER A 125 9.29 8.55 9.95
C SER A 125 10.66 7.94 10.23
N ASP A 126 10.70 6.68 10.67
CA ASP A 126 11.92 5.97 10.99
C ASP A 126 12.77 5.68 9.75
N PHE A 127 12.14 5.26 8.64
CA PHE A 127 12.86 5.02 7.40
C PHE A 127 13.52 6.29 6.85
N ARG A 128 12.88 7.46 6.97
CA ARG A 128 13.48 8.76 6.59
C ARG A 128 14.72 9.10 7.40
N ARG A 129 14.72 8.78 8.70
CA ARG A 129 15.81 9.09 9.64
C ARG A 129 17.01 8.15 9.49
N THR A 130 16.76 6.90 9.09
CA THR A 130 17.76 5.83 9.16
C THR A 130 18.24 5.35 7.79
N ALA A 131 17.41 5.36 6.76
CA ALA A 131 17.77 4.83 5.45
C ALA A 131 18.63 5.82 4.63
N PRO A 132 19.74 5.36 4.02
CA PRO A 132 20.55 6.20 3.15
C PRO A 132 19.73 6.78 1.99
N ILE A 133 19.94 8.05 1.66
CA ILE A 133 19.18 8.75 0.60
C ILE A 133 19.19 7.99 -0.73
N GLY A 134 20.33 7.42 -1.14
CA GLY A 134 20.44 6.67 -2.39
C GLY A 134 19.55 5.42 -2.44
N LEU A 135 19.30 4.78 -1.30
CA LEU A 135 18.34 3.68 -1.20
C LEU A 135 16.92 4.20 -1.37
N ARG A 136 16.56 5.28 -0.65
CA ARG A 136 15.21 5.87 -0.72
C ARG A 136 14.87 6.34 -2.13
N GLU A 137 15.82 6.94 -2.84
CA GLU A 137 15.65 7.34 -4.25
C GLU A 137 15.56 6.14 -5.21
N ALA A 138 16.31 5.06 -4.95
CA ALA A 138 16.24 3.84 -5.76
C ALA A 138 14.90 3.11 -5.59
N LEU A 139 14.36 3.08 -4.37
CA LEU A 139 13.03 2.59 -4.09
C LEU A 139 11.97 3.51 -4.72
N GLY A 140 12.16 4.83 -4.66
CA GLY A 140 11.23 5.77 -5.29
C GLY A 140 11.12 5.60 -6.81
N ARG A 141 12.23 5.25 -7.48
CA ARG A 141 12.21 4.84 -8.90
C ARG A 141 11.38 3.59 -9.12
N GLN A 142 11.67 2.53 -8.37
CA GLN A 142 10.94 1.26 -8.49
C GLN A 142 9.44 1.44 -8.25
N TYR A 143 9.09 2.21 -7.22
CA TYR A 143 7.70 2.56 -6.92
C TYR A 143 7.05 3.29 -8.10
N SER A 144 7.68 4.35 -8.60
CA SER A 144 7.15 5.15 -9.71
C SER A 144 6.96 4.32 -10.98
N ASP A 145 7.97 3.51 -11.34
CA ASP A 145 7.92 2.64 -12.51
C ASP A 145 6.80 1.60 -12.36
N PHE A 146 6.71 0.97 -11.18
CA PHE A 146 5.68 -0.03 -10.90
C PHE A 146 4.26 0.56 -10.98
N MET A 147 4.01 1.70 -10.33
CA MET A 147 2.71 2.38 -10.37
C MET A 147 2.31 2.81 -11.79
N ALA A 148 3.30 3.19 -12.63
CA ALA A 148 3.06 3.53 -14.03
C ALA A 148 2.73 2.30 -14.89
N GLU A 149 3.40 1.17 -14.62
CA GLU A 149 3.15 -0.10 -15.32
C GLU A 149 1.84 -0.77 -14.90
N HIS A 150 1.37 -0.52 -13.68
CA HIS A 150 0.19 -1.13 -13.07
C HIS A 150 -0.85 -0.07 -12.68
N PRO A 151 -1.50 0.59 -13.65
CA PRO A 151 -2.54 1.57 -13.36
C PRO A 151 -3.83 0.96 -12.77
N THR A 152 -3.94 -0.37 -12.76
CA THR A 152 -5.01 -1.13 -12.11
C THR A 152 -4.43 -2.41 -11.50
N THR A 153 -5.25 -3.14 -10.75
CA THR A 153 -4.91 -4.45 -10.15
C THR A 153 -4.67 -5.59 -11.16
N LYS A 154 -4.89 -5.35 -12.46
CA LYS A 154 -4.83 -6.39 -13.49
C LYS A 154 -3.44 -7.01 -13.58
N GLY A 155 -3.37 -8.33 -13.37
CA GLY A 155 -2.12 -9.09 -13.45
C GLY A 155 -1.31 -9.09 -12.16
N LEU A 156 -1.82 -8.48 -11.10
CA LEU A 156 -1.25 -8.55 -9.76
C LEU A 156 -2.04 -9.56 -8.90
N PRO A 157 -1.35 -10.40 -8.10
CA PRO A 157 -2.02 -11.23 -7.11
C PRO A 157 -2.38 -10.37 -5.90
N ILE A 158 -3.54 -9.71 -5.96
CA ILE A 158 -4.14 -8.98 -4.84
C ILE A 158 -4.84 -10.00 -3.95
N ILE A 159 -4.11 -10.47 -2.94
CA ILE A 159 -4.57 -11.48 -1.99
C ILE A 159 -4.11 -11.08 -0.59
N ASP A 160 -4.88 -11.53 0.40
CA ASP A 160 -4.53 -11.32 1.79
C ASP A 160 -3.29 -12.13 2.16
N ARG A 161 -2.55 -11.63 3.14
CA ARG A 161 -1.33 -12.26 3.66
C ARG A 161 -1.48 -12.51 5.15
N ASP A 162 -0.96 -13.64 5.62
CA ASP A 162 -0.76 -13.83 7.05
C ASP A 162 0.39 -12.92 7.51
N PRO A 163 0.15 -11.97 8.45
CA PRO A 163 1.17 -11.01 8.85
C PRO A 163 2.43 -11.67 9.42
N GLN A 164 2.27 -12.68 10.30
CA GLN A 164 3.39 -13.34 10.93
C GLN A 164 4.23 -14.11 9.91
N GLN A 165 3.57 -14.90 9.06
CA GLN A 165 4.25 -15.63 7.99
C GLN A 165 4.99 -14.67 7.05
N TYR A 166 4.41 -13.52 6.73
CA TYR A 166 5.07 -12.52 5.90
C TYR A 166 6.38 -12.03 6.53
N VAL A 167 6.36 -11.64 7.82
CA VAL A 167 7.56 -11.19 8.51
C VAL A 167 8.60 -12.31 8.59
N ASP A 168 8.20 -13.51 9.02
CA ASP A 168 9.08 -14.67 9.16
C ASP A 168 9.83 -14.98 7.84
N GLU A 169 9.12 -14.92 6.70
CA GLU A 169 9.71 -15.16 5.37
C GLU A 169 10.76 -14.11 4.98
N ILE A 170 10.50 -12.83 5.29
CA ILE A 170 11.43 -11.73 5.00
C ILE A 170 12.68 -11.81 5.87
N GLU A 171 12.53 -12.11 7.17
CA GLU A 171 13.65 -12.24 8.09
C GLU A 171 14.52 -13.46 7.77
N ALA A 172 13.90 -14.60 7.44
CA ALA A 172 14.60 -15.79 6.99
C ALA A 172 15.40 -15.52 5.70
N GLY A 173 14.80 -14.84 4.72
CA GLY A 173 15.48 -14.44 3.49
C GLY A 173 16.66 -13.49 3.74
N SER A 174 16.49 -12.54 4.67
CA SER A 174 17.53 -11.59 5.07
C SER A 174 18.73 -12.29 5.72
N SER A 175 18.47 -13.29 6.56
CA SER A 175 19.50 -14.10 7.21
C SER A 175 20.35 -14.87 6.19
N ILE A 176 19.72 -15.37 5.11
CA ILE A 176 20.42 -16.06 4.02
C ILE A 176 21.31 -15.07 3.23
N GLU A 177 20.81 -13.89 2.89
CA GLU A 177 21.58 -12.87 2.16
C GLU A 177 22.83 -12.41 2.93
N GLN A 178 22.73 -12.24 4.26
CA GLN A 178 23.85 -11.84 5.10
C GLN A 178 24.96 -12.91 5.20
N SER A 179 24.61 -14.18 4.99
CA SER A 179 25.55 -15.31 5.00
C SER A 179 26.35 -15.49 3.70
N GLN A 180 25.98 -14.79 2.62
CA GLN A 180 26.71 -14.79 1.34
C GLN A 180 27.69 -13.58 1.24
N PRO A 181 28.82 -13.71 0.51
CA PRO A 181 29.73 -12.59 0.31
C PRO A 181 29.00 -11.40 -0.33
N ARG A 182 29.10 -10.22 0.29
CA ARG A 182 28.42 -9.00 -0.16
C ARG A 182 28.92 -8.56 -1.55
N ASP A 183 28.21 -8.98 -2.58
CA ASP A 183 28.25 -8.36 -3.90
C ASP A 183 27.36 -7.11 -3.83
N TYR A 184 27.96 -5.93 -3.92
CA TYR A 184 27.24 -4.65 -3.89
C TYR A 184 26.47 -4.37 -5.19
N SER A 185 26.45 -5.31 -6.15
CA SER A 185 25.50 -5.26 -7.25
C SER A 185 24.13 -5.73 -6.75
N LEU A 186 23.18 -4.81 -6.69
CA LEU A 186 21.76 -5.16 -6.57
C LEU A 186 21.43 -6.09 -7.74
N ARG A 187 21.32 -7.39 -7.48
CA ARG A 187 20.93 -8.37 -8.50
C ARG A 187 19.50 -8.05 -8.90
N ILE A 188 19.39 -7.50 -10.10
CA ILE A 188 18.14 -7.19 -10.79
C ILE A 188 17.38 -8.51 -10.97
N GLY A 189 16.46 -8.78 -10.05
CA GLY A 189 15.42 -9.78 -10.23
C GLY A 189 14.49 -9.27 -11.32
N SER A 190 14.52 -9.92 -12.48
CA SER A 190 13.59 -9.65 -13.58
C SER A 190 12.17 -9.83 -13.09
N LEU A 191 11.47 -8.73 -12.80
CA LEU A 191 10.02 -8.69 -12.66
C LEU A 191 9.41 -9.06 -14.01
N LYS A 192 9.22 -10.36 -14.23
CA LYS A 192 8.30 -10.88 -15.24
C LYS A 192 7.35 -11.79 -14.50
N GLY A 193 6.09 -11.34 -14.44
CA GLY A 193 5.01 -12.09 -13.83
C GLY A 193 4.89 -13.50 -14.40
N GLN A 194 4.68 -14.45 -13.49
CA GLN A 194 3.99 -15.70 -13.74
C GLN A 194 2.66 -15.65 -13.02
#